data_AF-A0A8T6LN70-F1
#
_entry.id   AF-A0A8T6LN70-F1
#
_cell.length_a   1.000
_cell.length_b   1.000
_cell.length_c   1.000
_cell.angle_alpha   90.00
_cell.angle_beta   90.00
_cell.angle_gamma   90.00
#
_symmetry.space_group_name_H-M   'P 1'
#
loop_
_entity.id
_entity.type
_entity.pdbx_description
1 polymer ?
#
loop_
_entity_poly.entity_id
_entity_poly.type
_entity_poly.pdbx_seq_one_letter_code
_entity_poly.pdbx_strand_id
1 'polypeptide(L)'
;MEILPGNSRVMAEGGDILQGTVTSDVFGIVWVVGDEGEGVIQRVAALLNEPTVASFQTSAQQLESLLGDFAVIAREQRNEISQLVESINEAARSVSSTTSSTAPALESAAMRADSALAAVNRNLEVLEPALADVRAIVGRMERGEGTLGRLSQDDSLYVNLTAAASSLQLLLDDIRENPGRYISLSIF
;
A
#
# COMPACT_ATOMS: atom_id res chain seq x y z
N MET A 1 30.87 -34.82 -19.09
CA MET A 1 29.57 -35.30 -19.54
C MET A 1 29.19 -36.47 -18.65
N GLU A 2 28.46 -36.20 -17.58
CA GLU A 2 28.01 -37.26 -16.67
C GLU A 2 26.71 -37.84 -17.23
N ILE A 3 26.78 -39.07 -17.73
CA ILE A 3 25.59 -39.80 -18.18
C ILE A 3 24.88 -40.27 -16.92
N LEU A 4 23.76 -39.63 -16.58
CA LEU A 4 22.92 -40.07 -15.47
C LEU A 4 22.13 -41.31 -15.92
N PRO A 5 22.33 -42.48 -15.27
CA PRO A 5 21.60 -43.68 -15.64
C PRO A 5 20.11 -43.50 -15.34
N GLY A 6 19.26 -43.79 -16.32
CA GLY A 6 17.81 -43.79 -16.14
C GLY A 6 17.33 -44.93 -15.24
N ASN A 7 16.11 -44.83 -14.71
CA ASN A 7 15.54 -45.82 -13.78
C ASN A 7 15.05 -47.12 -14.46
N SER A 8 15.45 -47.38 -15.70
CA SER A 8 15.05 -48.59 -16.44
C SER A 8 15.78 -49.82 -15.90
N ARG A 9 15.07 -50.94 -15.75
CA ARG A 9 15.65 -52.24 -15.36
C ARG A 9 16.15 -53.06 -16.55
N VAL A 10 15.98 -52.54 -17.76
CA VAL A 10 16.40 -53.18 -19.02
C VAL A 10 17.59 -52.41 -19.57
N MET A 11 18.68 -53.12 -19.88
CA MET A 11 19.86 -52.51 -20.50
C MET A 11 19.55 -52.14 -21.95
N ALA A 12 20.01 -50.96 -22.36
CA ALA A 12 19.88 -50.51 -23.74
C ALA A 12 20.82 -51.31 -24.66
N GLU A 13 20.32 -51.68 -25.84
CA GLU A 13 21.08 -52.39 -26.87
C GLU A 13 21.62 -51.43 -27.94
N GLY A 14 22.62 -51.88 -28.70
CA GLY A 14 23.25 -51.09 -29.75
C GLY A 14 22.28 -50.72 -30.87
N GLY A 15 21.83 -49.47 -30.90
CA GLY A 15 20.81 -48.97 -31.84
C GLY A 15 19.61 -48.33 -31.15
N ASP A 16 19.49 -48.49 -29.83
CA ASP A 16 18.42 -47.88 -29.05
C ASP A 16 18.56 -46.36 -28.97
N ILE A 17 17.43 -45.66 -29.12
CA ILE A 17 17.36 -44.21 -28.94
C ILE A 17 17.06 -43.93 -27.46
N LEU A 18 18.03 -43.39 -26.74
CA LEU A 18 17.84 -42.96 -25.36
C LEU A 18 17.16 -41.58 -25.33
N GLN A 19 15.95 -41.50 -24.75
CA GLN A 19 15.30 -40.21 -24.50
C GLN A 19 15.94 -39.54 -23.27
N GLY A 20 16.71 -38.48 -23.50
CA GLY A 20 17.15 -37.58 -22.45
C GLY A 20 16.02 -36.64 -22.03
N THR A 21 15.81 -36.45 -20.73
CA THR A 21 14.98 -35.35 -20.21
C THR A 21 15.89 -34.17 -19.90
N VAL A 22 15.66 -33.05 -20.56
CA VAL A 22 16.22 -31.76 -20.13
C VAL A 22 15.50 -31.40 -18.84
N THR A 23 16.12 -31.68 -17.68
CA THR A 23 15.72 -31.06 -16.41
C THR A 23 15.65 -29.57 -16.66
N SER A 24 14.54 -28.91 -16.32
CA SER A 24 14.30 -27.47 -16.53
C SER A 24 15.58 -26.67 -16.40
N ASP A 25 16.21 -26.43 -17.55
CA ASP A 25 17.55 -25.90 -17.62
C ASP A 25 17.45 -24.38 -17.38
N VAL A 26 18.58 -23.71 -17.16
CA VAL A 26 18.63 -22.24 -17.01
C VAL A 26 17.86 -21.51 -18.14
N PHE A 27 17.73 -22.15 -19.30
CA PHE A 27 16.91 -21.71 -20.43
C PHE A 27 15.43 -21.55 -20.12
N GLY A 28 14.81 -22.44 -19.33
CA GLY A 28 13.39 -22.30 -18.95
C GLY A 28 13.15 -21.10 -18.03
N ILE A 29 14.12 -20.76 -17.19
CA ILE A 29 14.07 -19.61 -16.29
C ILE A 29 14.15 -18.30 -17.10
N VAL A 30 14.98 -18.25 -18.15
CA VAL A 30 15.15 -17.03 -18.98
C VAL A 30 13.87 -16.65 -19.73
N TRP A 31 13.13 -17.64 -20.26
CA TRP A 31 11.85 -17.38 -20.93
C TRP A 31 10.76 -16.87 -19.97
N VAL A 32 10.67 -17.45 -18.78
CA VAL A 32 9.74 -17.00 -17.72
C VAL A 32 10.10 -15.59 -17.24
N VAL A 33 11.40 -15.32 -17.02
CA VAL A 33 11.86 -13.99 -16.57
C VAL A 33 11.66 -12.92 -17.64
N GLY A 34 11.77 -13.24 -18.93
CA GLY A 34 11.52 -12.28 -20.01
C GLY A 34 10.05 -11.87 -20.12
N ASP A 35 9.12 -12.82 -20.04
CA ASP A 35 7.68 -12.55 -20.13
C ASP A 35 7.13 -11.90 -18.84
N GLU A 36 7.53 -12.41 -17.67
CA GLU A 36 7.16 -11.81 -16.40
C GLU A 36 7.80 -10.43 -16.21
N GLY A 37 9.03 -10.23 -16.69
CA GLY A 37 9.77 -8.97 -16.62
C GLY A 37 9.11 -7.84 -17.40
N GLU A 38 8.72 -8.09 -18.65
CA GLU A 38 7.95 -7.14 -19.47
C GLU A 38 6.65 -6.74 -18.77
N GLY A 39 5.91 -7.72 -18.25
CA GLY A 39 4.67 -7.46 -17.51
C GLY A 39 4.89 -6.67 -16.21
N VAL A 40 6.00 -6.86 -15.50
CA VAL A 40 6.33 -6.09 -14.29
C VAL A 40 6.63 -4.64 -14.65
N ILE A 41 7.41 -4.39 -15.71
CA ILE A 41 7.78 -3.04 -16.14
C ILE A 41 6.56 -2.25 -16.58
N GLN A 42 5.68 -2.86 -17.39
CA GLN A 42 4.45 -2.22 -17.85
C GLN A 42 3.52 -1.90 -16.67
N ARG A 43 3.43 -2.78 -15.67
CA ARG A 43 2.67 -2.53 -14.43
C ARG A 43 3.27 -1.39 -13.61
N VAL A 44 4.59 -1.34 -13.45
CA VAL A 44 5.27 -0.26 -12.75
C VAL A 44 5.10 1.07 -13.48
N ALA A 45 5.23 1.09 -14.82
CA ALA A 45 5.01 2.28 -15.63
C ALA A 45 3.55 2.76 -15.56
N ALA A 46 2.59 1.84 -15.54
CA ALA A 46 1.17 2.18 -15.37
C ALA A 46 0.87 2.75 -13.98
N LEU A 47 1.54 2.28 -12.93
CA LEU A 47 1.42 2.83 -11.57
C LEU A 47 2.10 4.20 -11.41
N LEU A 48 3.07 4.51 -12.27
CA LEU A 48 3.84 5.76 -12.27
C LEU A 48 3.41 6.71 -13.40
N ASN A 49 2.20 6.56 -13.93
CA ASN A 49 1.69 7.48 -14.95
C ASN A 49 1.07 8.75 -14.31
N GLU A 50 1.02 9.83 -15.08
CA GLU A 50 0.48 11.13 -14.65
C GLU A 50 -0.96 11.01 -14.08
N PRO A 51 -1.92 10.29 -14.71
CA PRO A 51 -3.25 10.12 -14.15
C PRO A 51 -3.29 9.46 -12.76
N THR A 52 -2.45 8.45 -12.51
CA THR A 52 -2.38 7.74 -11.22
C THR A 52 -1.78 8.64 -10.15
N VAL A 53 -0.74 9.40 -10.48
CA VAL A 53 -0.15 10.38 -9.57
C VAL A 53 -1.19 11.46 -9.23
N ALA A 54 -1.84 12.07 -10.21
CA ALA A 54 -2.88 13.08 -10.00
C ALA A 54 -4.06 12.57 -9.15
N SER A 55 -4.49 11.32 -9.39
CA SER A 55 -5.53 10.67 -8.59
C SER A 55 -5.09 10.50 -7.14
N PHE A 56 -3.83 10.11 -6.90
CA PHE A 56 -3.28 10.00 -5.55
C PHE A 56 -3.22 11.37 -4.85
N GLN A 57 -2.86 12.46 -5.54
CA GLN A 57 -2.89 13.81 -4.97
C GLN A 57 -4.30 14.20 -4.55
N THR A 58 -5.26 13.98 -5.44
CA THR A 58 -6.68 14.25 -5.19
C THR A 58 -7.19 13.46 -3.98
N SER A 59 -6.87 12.16 -3.90
CA SER A 59 -7.24 11.33 -2.75
C SER A 59 -6.58 11.80 -1.45
N ALA A 60 -5.32 12.24 -1.49
CA ALA A 60 -4.62 12.75 -0.32
C ALA A 60 -5.23 14.07 0.19
N GLN A 61 -5.59 14.98 -0.72
CA GLN A 61 -6.29 16.23 -0.39
C GLN A 61 -7.70 15.97 0.16
N GLN A 62 -8.45 15.02 -0.44
CA GLN A 62 -9.75 14.59 0.07
C GLN A 62 -9.63 14.00 1.48
N LEU A 63 -8.62 13.17 1.72
CA LEU A 63 -8.34 12.61 3.04
C LEU A 63 -8.00 13.71 4.06
N GLU A 64 -7.20 14.70 3.67
CA GLU A 64 -6.90 15.85 4.53
C GLU A 64 -8.18 16.59 4.94
N SER A 65 -9.07 16.88 3.97
CA SER A 65 -10.35 17.53 4.22
C SER A 65 -11.21 16.71 5.17
N LEU A 66 -11.37 15.40 4.91
CA LEU A 66 -12.18 14.50 5.73
C LEU A 66 -11.66 14.41 7.17
N LEU A 67 -10.33 14.32 7.35
CA LEU A 67 -9.71 14.32 8.68
C LEU A 67 -9.90 15.66 9.39
N GLY A 68 -9.82 16.78 8.65
CA GLY A 68 -10.12 18.12 9.16
C GLY A 68 -11.57 18.25 9.63
N ASP A 69 -12.53 17.84 8.81
CA ASP A 69 -13.97 17.86 9.11
C ASP A 69 -14.28 16.98 10.32
N PHE A 70 -13.69 15.78 10.38
CA PHE A 70 -13.87 14.88 11.52
C PHE A 70 -13.28 15.47 12.81
N ALA A 71 -12.14 16.17 12.75
CA ALA A 71 -11.58 16.86 13.90
C ALA A 71 -12.49 18.02 14.37
N VAL A 72 -13.14 18.75 13.46
CA VAL A 72 -14.13 19.78 13.82
C VAL A 72 -15.33 19.14 14.52
N ILE A 73 -15.91 18.09 13.94
CA ILE A 73 -17.05 17.35 14.51
C ILE A 73 -16.71 16.80 15.90
N ALA A 74 -15.53 16.20 16.07
CA ALA A 74 -15.10 15.65 17.35
C ALA A 74 -14.95 16.74 18.43
N ARG A 75 -14.46 17.94 18.07
CA ARG A 75 -14.41 19.07 19.01
C ARG A 75 -15.79 19.60 19.36
N GLU A 76 -16.71 19.64 18.40
CA GLU A 76 -18.10 20.03 18.64
C GLU A 76 -18.81 19.05 19.57
N GLN A 77 -18.72 17.74 19.29
CA GLN A 77 -19.25 16.69 20.16
C GLN A 77 -18.67 16.75 21.58
N ARG A 78 -17.35 17.02 21.72
CA ARG A 78 -16.73 17.21 23.03
C ARG A 78 -17.40 18.34 23.81
N ASN A 79 -17.70 19.46 23.16
CA ASN A 79 -18.34 20.60 23.79
C ASN A 79 -19.80 20.27 24.18
N GLU A 80 -20.56 19.62 23.31
CA GLU A 80 -21.93 19.17 23.58
C GLU A 80 -21.98 18.21 24.78
N ILE A 81 -21.10 17.21 24.81
CA ILE A 81 -21.06 16.25 25.91
C ILE A 81 -20.62 16.96 27.21
N SER A 82 -19.71 17.93 27.14
CA SER A 82 -19.31 18.71 28.32
C SER A 82 -20.49 19.49 28.91
N GLN A 83 -21.31 20.13 28.05
CA GLN A 83 -22.54 20.82 28.48
C GLN A 83 -23.58 19.85 29.03
N LEU A 84 -23.67 18.65 28.45
CA LEU A 84 -24.53 17.59 28.95
C LEU A 84 -24.11 17.14 30.36
N VAL A 85 -22.80 16.96 30.60
CA VAL A 85 -22.27 16.62 31.94
C VAL A 85 -22.63 17.71 32.94
N GLU A 86 -22.47 18.98 32.59
CA GLU A 86 -22.87 20.11 33.43
C GLU A 86 -24.37 20.08 33.75
N SER A 87 -25.22 19.89 32.74
CA SER A 87 -26.67 19.79 32.89
C SER A 87 -27.10 18.60 33.77
N ILE A 88 -26.45 17.44 33.62
CA ILE A 88 -26.69 16.25 34.45
C ILE A 88 -26.31 16.55 35.90
N ASN A 89 -25.17 17.22 36.14
CA ASN A 89 -24.72 17.58 37.49
C ASN A 89 -25.65 18.58 38.17
N GLU A 90 -26.18 19.57 37.43
CA GLU A 90 -27.18 20.50 37.93
C GLU A 90 -28.50 19.79 38.28
N ALA A 91 -28.98 18.93 37.39
CA ALA A 91 -30.17 18.11 37.63
C ALA A 91 -29.98 17.21 38.86
N ALA A 92 -28.82 16.56 38.99
CA ALA A 92 -28.47 15.73 40.15
C ALA A 92 -28.54 16.52 41.45
N ARG A 93 -27.99 17.73 41.49
CA ARG A 93 -28.06 18.61 42.68
C ARG A 93 -29.50 19.00 43.00
N SER A 94 -30.28 19.46 42.02
CA SER A 94 -31.68 19.88 42.20
C SER A 94 -32.62 18.73 42.61
N VAL A 95 -32.32 17.51 42.15
CA VAL A 95 -33.15 16.34 42.40
C VAL A 95 -32.75 15.69 43.73
N SER A 96 -31.45 15.66 44.07
CA SER A 96 -30.96 15.16 45.38
C SER A 96 -31.54 15.94 46.57
N SER A 97 -31.88 17.22 46.38
CA SER A 97 -32.56 18.03 47.40
C SER A 97 -34.05 17.70 47.57
N THR A 98 -34.63 16.88 46.69
CA THR A 98 -36.09 16.69 46.58
C THR A 98 -36.53 15.22 46.61
N THR A 99 -35.78 14.30 45.98
CA THR A 99 -36.18 12.89 45.78
C THR A 99 -34.95 11.95 45.70
N SER A 100 -34.94 10.87 46.51
CA SER A 100 -33.81 9.93 46.62
C SER A 100 -33.79 8.79 45.57
N SER A 101 -34.86 8.56 44.80
CA SER A 101 -34.98 7.43 43.87
C SER A 101 -34.35 7.66 42.49
N THR A 102 -34.05 8.90 42.13
CA THR A 102 -33.54 9.33 40.81
C THR A 102 -32.03 9.51 40.77
N ALA A 103 -31.37 9.58 41.93
CA ALA A 103 -29.92 9.74 42.04
C ALA A 103 -29.11 8.67 41.27
N PRO A 104 -29.44 7.36 41.33
CA PRO A 104 -28.66 6.34 40.62
C PRO A 104 -28.68 6.48 39.09
N ALA A 105 -29.80 6.95 38.53
CA ALA A 105 -29.94 7.15 37.09
C ALA A 105 -29.08 8.33 36.60
N LEU A 106 -29.01 9.39 37.39
CA LEU A 106 -28.19 10.57 37.08
C LEU A 106 -26.70 10.28 37.22
N GLU A 107 -26.29 9.51 38.24
CA GLU A 107 -24.91 9.04 38.38
C GLU A 107 -24.49 8.16 37.20
N SER A 108 -25.36 7.23 36.79
CA SER A 108 -25.12 6.41 35.59
C SER A 108 -25.01 7.25 34.31
N ALA A 109 -25.82 8.31 34.18
CA ALA A 109 -25.76 9.21 33.03
C ALA A 109 -24.46 10.02 33.00
N ALA A 110 -24.02 10.53 34.15
CA ALA A 110 -22.74 11.25 34.28
C ALA A 110 -21.55 10.35 33.90
N MET A 111 -21.48 9.13 34.43
CA MET A 111 -20.41 8.17 34.09
C MET A 111 -20.35 7.84 32.60
N ARG A 112 -21.50 7.72 31.94
CA ARG A 112 -21.58 7.49 30.49
C ARG A 112 -21.09 8.69 29.70
N ALA A 113 -21.45 9.89 30.11
CA ALA A 113 -21.00 11.12 29.48
C ALA A 113 -19.49 11.33 29.67
N ASP A 114 -18.94 11.06 30.85
CA ASP A 114 -17.50 11.08 31.10
C ASP A 114 -16.76 10.07 30.21
N SER A 115 -17.31 8.85 30.08
CA SER A 115 -16.75 7.82 29.20
C SER A 115 -16.76 8.26 27.72
N ALA A 116 -17.82 8.95 27.30
CA ALA A 116 -17.93 9.49 25.94
C ALA A 116 -16.91 10.63 25.71
N LEU A 117 -16.73 11.55 26.66
CA LEU A 117 -15.68 12.57 26.59
C LEU A 117 -14.28 11.95 26.48
N ALA A 118 -14.00 10.92 27.27
CA ALA A 118 -12.73 10.21 27.22
C ALA A 118 -12.50 9.52 25.86
N ALA A 119 -13.55 9.01 25.22
CA ALA A 119 -13.46 8.42 23.88
C ALA A 119 -13.20 9.49 22.80
N VAL A 120 -13.90 10.62 22.87
CA VAL A 120 -13.72 11.74 21.93
C VAL A 120 -12.31 12.32 22.05
N ASN A 121 -11.80 12.54 23.26
CA ASN A 121 -10.44 13.02 23.47
C ASN A 121 -9.38 12.07 22.90
N ARG A 122 -9.51 10.75 23.13
CA ARG A 122 -8.62 9.74 22.54
C ARG A 122 -8.63 9.76 21.01
N ASN A 123 -9.79 9.97 20.39
CA ASN A 123 -9.87 10.09 18.94
C ASN A 123 -9.15 11.36 18.46
N LEU A 124 -9.34 12.50 19.13
CA LEU A 124 -8.65 13.75 18.79
C LEU A 124 -7.12 13.61 18.89
N GLU A 125 -6.62 12.91 19.91
CA GLU A 125 -5.18 12.61 20.09
C GLU A 125 -4.58 11.84 18.90
N VAL A 126 -5.36 10.99 18.23
CA VAL A 126 -4.92 10.21 17.05
C VAL A 126 -5.08 11.00 15.75
N LEU A 127 -6.12 11.83 15.65
CA LEU A 127 -6.45 12.55 14.43
C LEU A 127 -5.50 13.71 14.14
N GLU A 128 -5.10 14.47 15.15
CA GLU A 128 -4.24 15.64 14.95
C GLU A 128 -2.87 15.27 14.35
N PRO A 129 -2.17 14.23 14.84
CA PRO A 129 -0.96 13.72 14.19
C PRO A 129 -1.22 13.18 12.79
N ALA A 130 -2.30 12.41 12.57
CA ALA A 130 -2.62 11.87 11.25
C ALA A 130 -2.84 12.96 10.20
N LEU A 131 -3.52 14.05 10.59
CA LEU A 131 -3.70 15.22 9.72
C LEU A 131 -2.37 15.92 9.42
N ALA A 132 -1.47 16.01 10.41
CA ALA A 132 -0.13 16.57 10.21
C ALA A 132 0.71 15.72 9.24
N ASP A 133 0.64 14.39 9.37
CA ASP A 133 1.35 13.46 8.49
C ASP A 133 0.82 13.54 7.05
N VAL A 134 -0.51 13.57 6.87
CA VAL A 134 -1.12 13.74 5.55
C VAL A 134 -0.70 15.06 4.91
N ARG A 135 -0.74 16.17 5.64
CA ARG A 135 -0.25 17.48 5.17
C ARG A 135 1.22 17.44 4.78
N ALA A 136 2.05 16.76 5.57
CA ALA A 136 3.45 16.62 5.26
C ALA A 136 3.67 15.85 3.96
N ILE A 137 2.93 14.75 3.75
CA ILE A 137 2.98 13.96 2.50
C ILE A 137 2.54 14.81 1.30
N VAL A 138 1.39 15.47 1.39
CA VAL A 138 0.85 16.34 0.34
C VAL A 138 1.84 17.46 0.01
N GLY A 139 2.35 18.17 1.03
CA GLY A 139 3.29 19.26 0.82
C GLY A 139 4.63 18.80 0.23
N ARG A 140 5.15 17.62 0.61
CA ARG A 140 6.37 17.06 -0.01
C ARG A 140 6.15 16.76 -1.47
N MET A 141 4.99 16.20 -1.81
CA MET A 141 4.62 15.88 -3.18
C MET A 141 4.47 17.14 -4.05
N GLU A 142 3.80 18.18 -3.53
CA GLU A 142 3.67 19.48 -4.22
C GLU A 142 5.02 20.18 -4.45
N ARG A 143 6.00 19.97 -3.57
CA ARG A 143 7.36 20.49 -3.72
C ARG A 143 8.29 19.61 -4.58
N GLY A 144 7.76 18.53 -5.16
CA GLY A 144 8.57 17.63 -5.97
C GLY A 144 9.53 16.75 -5.17
N GLU A 145 9.34 16.60 -3.86
CA GLU A 145 10.22 15.83 -3.00
C GLU A 145 9.89 14.33 -3.01
N GLY A 146 10.93 13.50 -3.03
CA GLY A 146 10.77 12.04 -3.10
C GLY A 146 10.34 11.55 -4.49
N THR A 147 10.20 10.23 -4.66
CA THR A 147 9.95 9.62 -5.98
C THR A 147 8.63 10.07 -6.59
N LEU A 148 7.56 10.14 -5.79
CA LEU A 148 6.23 10.58 -6.26
C LEU A 148 6.17 12.09 -6.56
N GLY A 149 6.82 12.91 -5.73
CA GLY A 149 6.91 14.34 -6.00
C GLY A 149 7.69 14.63 -7.28
N ARG A 150 8.87 14.01 -7.45
CA ARG A 150 9.68 14.16 -8.67
C ARG A 150 8.91 13.70 -9.91
N LEU A 151 8.21 12.58 -9.81
CA LEU A 151 7.39 12.05 -10.90
C LEU A 151 6.22 12.98 -11.26
N SER A 152 5.61 13.64 -10.27
CA SER A 152 4.52 14.60 -10.50
C SER A 152 4.97 15.88 -11.21
N GLN A 153 6.27 16.19 -11.22
CA GLN A 153 6.78 17.52 -11.54
C GLN A 153 7.79 17.52 -12.69
N ASP A 154 8.26 16.34 -13.11
CA ASP A 154 9.36 16.19 -14.06
C ASP A 154 9.00 15.19 -15.18
N ASP A 155 8.57 15.73 -16.32
CA ASP A 155 8.34 14.96 -17.56
C ASP A 155 9.57 14.16 -17.98
N SER A 156 10.79 14.62 -17.64
CA SER A 156 12.02 13.94 -18.00
C SER A 156 12.19 12.60 -17.27
N LEU A 157 11.65 12.45 -16.06
CA LEU A 157 11.68 11.18 -15.33
C LEU A 157 10.73 10.16 -15.97
N TYR A 158 9.56 10.61 -16.41
CA TYR A 158 8.61 9.80 -17.20
C TYR A 158 9.24 9.35 -18.53
N VAL A 159 9.89 10.28 -19.25
CA VAL A 159 10.60 9.99 -20.50
C VAL A 159 11.75 9.01 -20.26
N ASN A 160 12.56 9.21 -19.22
CA ASN A 160 13.69 8.34 -18.90
C ASN A 160 13.25 6.95 -18.44
N LEU A 161 12.17 6.84 -17.66
CA LEU A 161 11.62 5.56 -17.23
C LEU A 161 10.99 4.81 -18.41
N THR A 162 10.27 5.51 -19.28
CA THR A 162 9.72 4.95 -20.52
C THR A 162 10.83 4.49 -21.46
N ALA A 163 11.90 5.27 -21.59
CA ALA A 163 13.08 4.91 -22.38
C ALA A 163 13.84 3.72 -21.79
N ALA A 164 13.99 3.66 -20.46
CA ALA A 164 14.60 2.52 -19.77
C ALA A 164 13.75 1.25 -19.91
N ALA A 165 12.42 1.37 -19.76
CA ALA A 165 11.46 0.29 -19.99
C ALA A 165 11.53 -0.23 -21.43
N SER A 166 11.58 0.68 -22.41
CA SER A 166 11.73 0.32 -23.83
C SER A 166 13.09 -0.32 -24.13
N SER A 167 14.18 0.17 -23.52
CA SER A 167 15.51 -0.43 -23.69
C SER A 167 15.59 -1.82 -23.08
N LEU A 168 14.95 -2.03 -21.93
CA LEU A 168 14.86 -3.32 -21.28
C LEU A 168 14.00 -4.28 -22.10
N GLN A 169 12.90 -3.82 -22.69
CA GLN A 169 12.10 -4.61 -23.62
C GLN A 169 12.94 -5.11 -24.80
N LEU A 170 13.67 -4.20 -25.46
CA LEU A 170 14.55 -4.55 -26.59
C LEU A 170 15.63 -5.57 -26.19
N LEU A 171 16.17 -5.45 -24.98
CA LEU A 171 17.13 -6.42 -24.45
C LEU A 171 16.48 -7.80 -24.22
N LEU A 172 15.27 -7.84 -23.66
CA LEU A 172 14.54 -9.08 -23.45
C LEU A 172 14.18 -9.75 -24.78
N ASP A 173 13.78 -8.97 -25.78
CA ASP A 173 13.49 -9.47 -27.13
C ASP A 173 14.75 -10.02 -27.81
N ASP A 174 15.89 -9.34 -27.69
CA ASP A 174 17.16 -9.85 -28.24
C ASP A 174 17.67 -11.10 -27.50
N ILE A 175 17.43 -11.21 -26.19
CA ILE A 175 17.72 -12.44 -25.44
C ILE A 175 16.82 -13.60 -25.93
N ARG A 176 15.55 -13.33 -26.25
CA ARG A 176 14.60 -14.31 -26.80
C ARG A 176 15.01 -14.75 -28.21
N GLU A 177 15.41 -13.82 -29.07
CA GLU A 177 15.78 -14.10 -30.46
C GLU A 177 17.20 -14.69 -30.61
N ASN A 178 18.15 -14.25 -29.76
CA ASN A 178 19.56 -14.58 -29.87
C ASN A 178 20.16 -15.10 -28.53
N PRO A 179 19.62 -16.17 -27.94
CA PRO A 179 20.02 -16.62 -26.59
C PRO A 179 21.51 -16.97 -26.48
N GLY A 180 22.13 -17.46 -27.57
CA GLY A 180 23.55 -17.82 -27.60
C GLY A 180 24.53 -16.65 -27.45
N ARG A 181 24.07 -15.39 -27.64
CA ARG A 181 24.91 -14.19 -27.39
C ARG A 181 25.03 -13.86 -25.90
N TYR A 182 24.04 -14.27 -25.10
CA TYR A 182 23.91 -13.89 -23.70
C TYR A 182 24.05 -15.08 -22.74
N ILE A 183 23.95 -16.30 -23.25
CA ILE A 183 24.08 -17.54 -22.48
C ILE A 183 25.09 -18.45 -23.19
N SER A 184 26.30 -18.53 -22.65
CA SER A 184 27.29 -19.50 -23.11
C SER A 184 27.16 -20.81 -22.33
N LEU A 185 26.55 -21.83 -22.94
CA LEU A 185 26.61 -23.19 -22.43
C LEU A 185 28.03 -23.75 -22.63
N SER A 186 28.76 -23.95 -21.54
CA SER A 186 29.93 -24.82 -21.56
C SER A 186 29.46 -26.25 -21.36
N ILE A 187 29.36 -27.00 -22.45
CA ILE A 187 29.02 -28.42 -22.43
C ILE A 187 30.33 -29.17 -22.15
N PHE A 188 30.47 -29.76 -20.95
CA PHE A 188 31.56 -30.67 -20.61
C PHE A 188 31.05 -32.09 -20.45
#